data_AF-B3N8E8-F1
#
_entry.id   AF-B3N8E8-F1
#
_cell.length_a   1.000
_cell.length_b   1.000
_cell.length_c   1.000
_cell.angle_alpha   90.00
_cell.angle_beta   90.00
_cell.angle_gamma   90.00
#
_symmetry.space_group_name_H-M   'P 1'
#
loop_
_entity.id
_entity.type
_entity.pdbx_description
1 polymer ?
#
loop_
_entity_poly.entity_id
_entity_poly.type
_entity_poly.pdbx_seq_one_letter_code
_entity_poly.pdbx_strand_id
1 'polypeptide(L)'
;MISTVRLLQLSVLLFTIHLAISKLEFTNIKCITHDPEFLVVDYCFLKSINRTYKYLSVKAHLFQKPVTKVKVNAATFQRLNGYKPFLYNVTVDACRFFKNQKSNPVAFYLYNLFKDYSNLNHSCPYDHDIILEKLSINHVNKQVTDVLPVPHGDYLFHSNWYVSDIKRLTVDVYAKIF
;
A
#
# COMPACT_ATOMS: atom_id res chain seq x y z
N MET A 1 -40.29 7.21 -26.71
CA MET A 1 -40.49 8.06 -25.51
C MET A 1 -40.07 7.26 -24.28
N ILE A 2 -39.01 7.66 -23.60
CA ILE A 2 -38.61 7.04 -22.32
C ILE A 2 -39.62 7.52 -21.27
N SER A 3 -40.36 6.60 -20.65
CA SER A 3 -41.33 6.94 -19.60
C SER A 3 -40.62 7.64 -18.44
N THR A 4 -41.26 8.64 -17.85
CA THR A 4 -40.78 9.38 -16.67
C THR A 4 -40.40 8.43 -15.52
N VAL A 5 -41.08 7.28 -15.41
CA VAL A 5 -40.78 6.23 -14.44
C VAL A 5 -39.40 5.59 -14.69
N ARG A 6 -39.04 5.33 -15.96
CA ARG A 6 -37.72 4.77 -16.31
C ARG A 6 -36.60 5.77 -16.10
N LEU A 7 -36.85 7.06 -16.34
CA LEU A 7 -35.91 8.15 -16.02
C LEU A 7 -35.68 8.26 -14.51
N LEU A 8 -36.74 8.16 -13.71
CA LEU A 8 -36.65 8.18 -12.25
C LEU A 8 -35.85 6.97 -11.74
N GLN A 9 -36.16 5.76 -12.24
CA GLN A 9 -35.43 4.54 -11.88
C GLN A 9 -33.94 4.61 -12.23
N LEU A 10 -33.58 5.11 -13.42
CA LEU A 10 -32.18 5.32 -13.80
C LEU A 10 -31.50 6.36 -12.92
N SER A 11 -32.17 7.46 -12.58
CA SER A 11 -31.61 8.50 -11.70
C SER A 11 -31.37 7.98 -10.29
N VAL A 12 -32.30 7.18 -9.75
CA VAL A 12 -32.14 6.53 -8.43
C VAL A 12 -31.02 5.50 -8.48
N LEU A 13 -30.93 4.69 -9.55
CA LEU A 13 -29.84 3.72 -9.72
C LEU A 13 -28.47 4.40 -9.83
N LEU A 14 -28.37 5.49 -10.58
CA LEU A 14 -27.13 6.27 -10.70
C LEU A 14 -26.76 6.94 -9.37
N PHE A 15 -27.75 7.45 -8.62
CA PHE A 15 -27.54 8.04 -7.30
C PHE A 15 -27.10 7.00 -6.26
N THR A 16 -27.68 5.79 -6.27
CA THR A 16 -27.24 4.71 -5.37
C THR A 16 -25.85 4.18 -5.72
N ILE A 17 -25.50 4.10 -7.01
CA ILE A 17 -24.12 3.79 -7.45
C ILE A 17 -23.14 4.88 -6.98
N HIS A 18 -23.53 6.16 -7.01
CA HIS A 18 -22.71 7.25 -6.48
C HIS A 18 -22.57 7.23 -4.96
N LEU A 19 -23.53 6.66 -4.22
CA LEU A 19 -23.39 6.45 -2.77
C LEU A 19 -22.52 5.24 -2.41
N ALA A 20 -22.28 4.31 -3.34
CA ALA A 20 -21.38 3.18 -3.15
C ALA A 20 -19.89 3.56 -3.37
N ILE A 21 -19.52 4.82 -3.12
CA ILE A 21 -18.11 5.22 -3.07
C ILE A 21 -17.52 4.57 -1.84
N SER A 22 -16.67 3.57 -2.07
CA SER A 22 -16.00 2.93 -0.97
C SER A 22 -15.07 3.92 -0.28
N LYS A 23 -15.18 3.98 1.05
CA LYS A 23 -14.34 4.85 1.88
C LYS A 23 -13.26 4.00 2.52
N LEU A 24 -12.00 4.33 2.25
CA LEU A 24 -10.85 3.75 2.91
C LEU A 24 -10.61 4.47 4.25
N GLU A 25 -10.28 3.70 5.28
CA GLU A 25 -9.79 4.17 6.57
C GLU A 25 -8.53 3.42 6.98
N PHE A 26 -7.39 4.10 7.15
CA PHE A 26 -6.24 3.52 7.83
C PHE A 26 -6.54 3.34 9.31
N THR A 27 -6.34 2.13 9.82
CA THR A 27 -6.64 1.76 11.21
C THR A 27 -5.38 1.59 12.04
N ASN A 28 -4.29 1.11 11.45
CA ASN A 28 -3.00 0.98 12.14
C ASN A 28 -1.83 0.85 11.16
N ILE A 29 -0.62 1.12 11.64
CA ILE A 29 0.64 0.78 10.97
C ILE A 29 1.63 0.22 11.98
N LYS A 30 2.35 -0.83 11.60
CA LYS A 30 3.45 -1.38 12.41
C LYS A 30 4.67 -1.56 11.53
N CYS A 31 5.81 -1.09 12.02
CA CYS A 31 7.11 -1.32 11.39
C CYS A 31 8.01 -2.05 12.39
N ILE A 32 8.61 -3.15 11.95
CA ILE A 32 9.43 -4.03 12.80
C ILE A 32 10.80 -4.17 12.14
N THR A 33 11.82 -3.60 12.78
CA THR A 33 13.22 -3.83 12.44
C THR A 33 13.66 -5.18 12.98
N HIS A 34 14.27 -6.01 12.12
CA HIS A 34 14.78 -7.34 12.47
C HIS A 34 16.31 -7.38 12.59
N ASP A 35 17.00 -6.36 12.06
CA ASP A 35 18.44 -6.17 12.24
C ASP A 35 18.75 -4.67 12.46
N PRO A 36 18.79 -4.21 13.73
CA PRO A 36 19.06 -2.82 14.07
C PRO A 36 20.47 -2.32 13.72
N GLU A 37 21.45 -3.23 13.56
CA GLU A 37 22.81 -2.86 13.14
C GLU A 37 22.87 -2.56 11.63
N PHE A 38 21.89 -3.06 10.87
CA PHE A 38 21.76 -2.80 9.45
C PHE A 38 20.89 -1.57 9.15
N LEU A 39 19.72 -1.47 9.79
CA LEU A 39 18.79 -0.36 9.60
C LEU A 39 17.92 -0.12 10.83
N VAL A 40 17.43 1.10 11.02
CA VAL A 40 16.38 1.43 11.99
C VAL A 40 15.26 2.21 11.33
N VAL A 41 14.07 2.14 11.92
CA VAL A 41 12.92 2.93 11.48
C VAL A 41 12.84 4.18 12.35
N ASP A 42 13.20 5.34 11.80
CA ASP A 42 13.17 6.62 12.50
C ASP A 42 11.74 6.99 12.90
N TYR A 43 10.79 6.77 11.98
CA TYR A 43 9.38 6.96 12.24
C TYR A 43 8.52 6.03 11.39
N CYS A 44 7.38 5.65 11.97
CA CYS A 44 6.36 4.84 11.33
C CYS A 44 5.02 5.11 12.01
N PHE A 45 4.21 5.99 11.42
CA PHE A 45 2.98 6.45 12.08
C PHE A 45 1.86 6.77 11.09
N LEU A 46 0.65 6.83 11.64
CA LEU A 46 -0.52 7.44 11.02
C LEU A 46 -0.74 8.82 11.66
N LYS A 47 -1.07 9.83 10.86
CA LYS A 47 -1.48 11.15 11.37
C LYS A 47 -2.84 11.54 10.81
N SER A 48 -3.73 11.96 11.70
CA SER A 48 -4.99 12.61 11.35
C SER A 48 -4.77 14.11 11.34
N ILE A 49 -4.98 14.75 10.19
CA ILE A 49 -4.93 16.22 10.09
C ILE A 49 -6.33 16.80 10.32
N ASN A 50 -7.35 16.16 9.78
CA ASN A 50 -8.76 16.47 10.06
C ASN A 50 -9.61 15.20 9.93
N ARG A 51 -10.95 15.32 9.95
CA ARG A 51 -11.88 14.18 9.92
C ARG A 51 -11.80 13.35 8.63
N THR A 52 -11.39 13.95 7.51
CA THR A 52 -11.40 13.31 6.18
C THR A 52 -9.99 13.05 5.65
N TYR A 53 -8.99 13.81 6.11
CA TYR A 53 -7.61 13.68 5.67
C TYR A 53 -6.74 13.06 6.77
N LYS A 54 -6.28 11.84 6.47
CA LYS A 54 -5.24 11.12 7.20
C LYS A 54 -4.11 10.77 6.23
N TYR A 55 -2.92 10.59 6.77
CA TYR A 55 -1.78 10.08 6.01
C TYR A 55 -0.95 9.12 6.85
N LEU A 56 -0.12 8.32 6.18
CA LEU A 56 0.93 7.53 6.82
C LEU A 56 2.31 7.99 6.36
N SER A 57 3.29 7.94 7.25
CA SER A 57 4.70 8.24 6.96
C SER A 57 5.59 7.17 7.57
N VAL A 58 6.61 6.74 6.81
CA VAL A 58 7.63 5.79 7.23
C VAL A 58 9.00 6.30 6.76
N LYS A 59 10.00 6.30 7.65
CA LYS A 59 11.40 6.51 7.28
C LYS A 59 12.26 5.43 7.90
N ALA A 60 13.03 4.76 7.04
CA ALA A 60 14.05 3.81 7.43
C ALA A 60 15.43 4.40 7.16
N HIS A 61 16.21 4.54 8.22
CA HIS A 61 17.60 4.95 8.16
C HIS A 61 18.49 3.73 7.96
N LEU A 62 19.27 3.74 6.88
CA LEU A 62 20.16 2.64 6.50
C LEU A 62 21.58 2.95 7.01
N PHE A 63 22.13 2.12 7.88
CA PHE A 63 23.50 2.28 8.40
C PHE A 63 24.55 1.68 7.45
N GLN A 64 24.20 0.58 6.79
CA GLN A 64 25.10 -0.12 5.87
C GLN A 64 24.67 0.13 4.42
N LYS A 65 25.51 0.87 3.70
CA LYS A 65 25.30 1.32 2.31
C LYS A 65 26.54 0.99 1.46
N PRO A 66 26.41 0.78 0.14
CA PRO A 66 25.16 0.77 -0.63
C PRO A 66 24.43 -0.57 -0.55
N VAL A 67 23.10 -0.52 -0.63
CA VAL A 67 22.24 -1.71 -0.72
C VAL A 67 22.05 -2.10 -2.18
N THR A 68 22.56 -3.27 -2.56
CA THR A 68 22.62 -3.73 -3.97
C THR A 68 21.71 -4.91 -4.30
N LYS A 69 21.26 -5.67 -3.29
CA LYS A 69 20.39 -6.85 -3.44
C LYS A 69 19.21 -6.73 -2.51
N VAL A 70 18.03 -6.45 -3.07
CA VAL A 70 16.79 -6.28 -2.31
C VAL A 70 15.74 -7.24 -2.85
N LYS A 71 15.17 -8.04 -1.94
CA LYS A 71 14.01 -8.88 -2.22
C LYS A 71 12.86 -8.43 -1.33
N VAL A 72 11.67 -8.27 -1.91
CA VAL A 72 10.48 -7.85 -1.20
C VAL A 72 9.42 -8.92 -1.37
N ASN A 73 8.86 -9.41 -0.27
CA ASN A 73 7.63 -10.18 -0.27
C ASN A 73 6.50 -9.26 0.17
N ALA A 74 5.43 -9.17 -0.62
CA ALA A 74 4.25 -8.40 -0.31
C ALA A 74 3.01 -9.30 -0.39
N ALA A 75 2.17 -9.24 0.63
CA ALA A 75 0.97 -10.05 0.74
C ALA A 75 -0.18 -9.23 1.29
N THR A 76 -1.38 -9.46 0.77
CA THR A 76 -2.62 -8.87 1.28
C THR A 76 -3.44 -9.93 2.00
N PHE A 77 -4.08 -9.53 3.09
CA PHE A 77 -4.93 -10.38 3.91
C PHE A 77 -6.25 -9.68 4.18
N GLN A 78 -7.34 -10.43 4.24
CA GLN A 78 -8.64 -9.97 4.69
C GLN A 78 -8.92 -10.55 6.07
N ARG A 79 -9.45 -9.74 6.98
CA ARG A 79 -9.89 -10.20 8.30
C ARG A 79 -11.29 -10.81 8.18
N LEU A 80 -11.35 -12.09 8.46
CA LEU A 80 -12.57 -12.87 8.65
C LEU A 80 -12.52 -13.41 10.09
N ASN A 81 -12.53 -14.72 10.27
CA ASN A 81 -12.15 -15.39 11.53
C ASN A 81 -10.63 -15.40 11.70
N GLY A 82 -10.04 -14.21 11.77
CA GLY A 82 -8.59 -13.95 11.67
C GLY A 82 -8.17 -13.45 10.28
N TYR A 83 -6.91 -13.04 10.13
CA TYR A 83 -6.36 -12.63 8.84
C TYR A 83 -6.12 -13.84 7.95
N LYS A 84 -6.80 -13.89 6.82
CA LYS A 84 -6.65 -14.92 5.78
C LYS A 84 -6.04 -14.31 4.52
N PRO A 85 -5.17 -15.03 3.80
CA PRO A 85 -4.61 -14.52 2.54
C PRO A 85 -5.71 -14.06 1.58
N PHE A 86 -5.50 -12.93 0.91
CA PHE A 86 -6.46 -12.30 0.02
C PHE A 86 -5.75 -11.76 -1.21
N LEU A 87 -6.21 -12.11 -2.42
CA LEU A 87 -5.70 -11.71 -3.76
C LEU A 87 -4.21 -12.00 -4.05
N TYR A 88 -3.28 -11.41 -3.30
CA TYR A 88 -1.87 -11.36 -3.67
C TYR A 88 -0.95 -11.84 -2.56
N ASN A 89 0.02 -12.67 -2.95
CA ASN A 89 1.24 -12.98 -2.21
C ASN A 89 2.35 -13.11 -3.25
N VAL A 90 3.18 -12.08 -3.36
CA VAL A 90 4.19 -11.95 -4.41
C VAL A 90 5.54 -11.64 -3.81
N THR A 91 6.58 -12.29 -4.33
CA THR A 91 7.97 -11.99 -3.99
C THR A 91 8.68 -11.48 -5.23
N VAL A 92 9.34 -10.34 -5.14
CA VAL A 92 10.08 -9.72 -6.25
C VAL A 92 11.50 -9.36 -5.83
N ASP A 93 12.43 -9.48 -6.77
CA ASP A 93 13.70 -8.75 -6.71
C ASP A 93 13.40 -7.28 -7.02
N ALA A 94 13.48 -6.41 -6.01
CA ALA A 94 13.13 -5.00 -6.15
C ALA A 94 14.08 -4.28 -7.11
N CYS A 95 15.38 -4.61 -7.06
CA CYS A 95 16.38 -4.03 -7.95
C CYS A 95 16.03 -4.32 -9.41
N ARG A 96 15.68 -5.58 -9.74
CA ARG A 96 15.25 -5.99 -11.07
C ARG A 96 13.89 -5.39 -11.46
N PHE A 97 12.94 -5.36 -10.52
CA PHE A 97 11.61 -4.77 -10.74
C PHE A 97 11.72 -3.31 -11.18
N PHE A 98 12.56 -2.50 -10.54
CA PHE A 98 12.72 -1.10 -10.93
C PHE A 98 13.35 -0.90 -12.32
N LYS A 99 14.09 -1.88 -12.85
CA LYS A 99 14.59 -1.85 -14.25
C LYS A 99 13.46 -2.10 -15.25
N ASN A 100 12.47 -2.91 -14.89
CA ASN A 100 11.31 -3.20 -15.74
C ASN A 100 10.08 -3.49 -14.88
N GLN A 101 9.36 -2.44 -14.48
CA GLN A 101 8.21 -2.56 -13.58
C GLN A 101 7.06 -3.36 -14.21
N LYS A 102 6.94 -3.33 -15.54
CA LYS A 102 5.90 -4.07 -16.28
C LYS A 102 6.10 -5.59 -16.25
N SER A 103 7.27 -6.07 -15.82
CA SER A 103 7.56 -7.51 -15.71
C SER A 103 6.73 -8.22 -14.64
N ASN A 104 6.16 -7.49 -13.67
CA ASN A 104 5.28 -8.05 -12.66
C ASN A 104 4.09 -7.11 -12.40
N PRO A 105 2.93 -7.35 -13.04
CA PRO A 105 1.76 -6.48 -12.91
C PRO A 105 1.23 -6.34 -11.49
N VAL A 106 1.32 -7.40 -10.67
CA VAL A 106 0.89 -7.38 -9.28
C VAL A 106 1.79 -6.48 -8.45
N ALA A 107 3.11 -6.66 -8.55
CA ALA A 107 4.07 -5.79 -7.88
C ALA A 107 3.97 -4.34 -8.36
N PHE A 108 3.69 -4.13 -9.65
CA PHE A 108 3.44 -2.80 -10.20
C PHE A 108 2.21 -2.14 -9.57
N TYR A 109 1.09 -2.86 -9.46
CA TYR A 109 -0.11 -2.36 -8.78
C TYR A 109 0.19 -2.01 -7.31
N LEU A 110 0.82 -2.92 -6.56
CA LEU A 110 1.17 -2.70 -5.16
C LEU A 110 2.14 -1.52 -4.97
N TYR A 111 3.10 -1.34 -5.88
CA TYR A 111 4.00 -0.19 -5.87
C TYR A 111 3.25 1.13 -6.15
N ASN A 112 2.28 1.14 -7.07
CA ASN A 112 1.46 2.33 -7.35
C ASN A 112 0.63 2.80 -6.14
N LEU A 113 0.40 1.95 -5.13
CA LEU A 113 -0.22 2.36 -3.87
C LEU A 113 0.57 3.46 -3.15
N PHE A 114 1.90 3.52 -3.33
CA PHE A 114 2.75 4.42 -2.55
C PHE A 114 3.85 5.13 -3.35
N LYS A 115 4.07 4.79 -4.63
CA LYS A 115 5.22 5.28 -5.42
C LYS A 115 5.43 6.80 -5.37
N ASP A 116 4.35 7.58 -5.51
CA ASP A 116 4.41 9.04 -5.68
C ASP A 116 4.73 9.76 -4.36
N TYR A 117 4.76 9.02 -3.26
CA TYR A 117 5.04 9.48 -1.91
C TYR A 117 6.37 8.91 -1.39
N SER A 118 7.08 8.14 -2.20
CA SER A 118 8.32 7.46 -1.79
C SER A 118 9.52 7.86 -2.64
N ASN A 119 10.72 7.73 -2.09
CA ASN A 119 11.97 7.85 -2.85
C ASN A 119 12.45 6.52 -3.48
N LEU A 120 11.62 5.48 -3.47
CA LEU A 120 11.90 4.19 -4.10
C LEU A 120 11.58 4.23 -5.60
N ASN A 121 12.25 5.06 -6.38
CA ASN A 121 11.90 5.32 -7.78
C ASN A 121 12.93 4.82 -8.81
N HIS A 122 14.03 4.22 -8.36
CA HIS A 122 15.12 3.73 -9.22
C HIS A 122 15.57 2.32 -8.83
N SER A 123 16.31 1.67 -9.72
CA SER A 123 16.97 0.39 -9.43
C SER A 123 18.17 0.60 -8.52
N CYS A 124 18.51 -0.42 -7.73
CA CYS A 124 19.70 -0.42 -6.87
C CYS A 124 20.97 -0.03 -7.64
N PRO A 125 21.99 0.55 -6.97
CA PRO A 125 22.18 0.65 -5.52
C PRO A 125 21.35 1.72 -4.83
N TYR A 126 21.01 1.51 -3.55
CA TYR A 126 20.49 2.54 -2.64
C TYR A 126 21.57 2.94 -1.63
N ASP A 127 21.93 4.21 -1.60
CA ASP A 127 22.94 4.82 -0.72
C ASP A 127 22.38 5.92 0.18
N HIS A 128 21.06 6.10 0.18
CA HIS A 128 20.32 7.05 0.99
C HIS A 128 19.27 6.34 1.85
N ASP A 129 18.65 7.08 2.77
CA ASP A 129 17.58 6.55 3.60
C ASP A 129 16.32 6.28 2.76
N ILE A 130 15.50 5.32 3.17
CA ILE A 130 14.25 5.00 2.47
C ILE A 130 13.11 5.76 3.13
N ILE A 131 12.37 6.52 2.33
CA ILE A 131 11.37 7.46 2.82
C ILE A 131 10.06 7.23 2.07
N LEU A 132 8.98 7.09 2.83
CA LEU A 132 7.60 7.20 2.39
C LEU A 132 6.97 8.34 3.20
N GLU A 133 6.71 9.48 2.57
CA GLU A 133 6.29 10.69 3.28
C GLU A 133 4.85 11.07 2.93
N LYS A 134 4.01 11.20 3.95
CA LYS A 134 2.64 11.69 3.85
C LYS A 134 1.81 10.99 2.79
N LEU A 135 1.91 9.67 2.71
CA LEU A 135 1.04 8.87 1.84
C LEU A 135 -0.43 9.12 2.20
N SER A 136 -1.10 9.83 1.30
CA SER A 136 -2.46 10.32 1.48
C SER A 136 -3.46 9.17 1.44
N ILE A 137 -4.41 9.16 2.38
CA ILE A 137 -5.52 8.21 2.35
C ILE A 137 -6.36 8.32 1.07
N ASN A 138 -6.50 9.54 0.52
CA ASN A 138 -7.27 9.76 -0.72
C ASN A 138 -6.60 9.10 -1.93
N HIS A 139 -5.26 9.10 -1.96
CA HIS A 139 -4.51 8.43 -3.03
C HIS A 139 -4.74 6.92 -2.98
N VAL A 140 -4.59 6.33 -1.80
CA VAL A 140 -4.79 4.88 -1.63
C VAL A 140 -6.26 4.50 -1.86
N ASN A 141 -7.22 5.34 -1.42
CA ASN A 141 -8.63 5.16 -1.70
C ASN A 141 -8.87 5.01 -3.20
N LYS A 142 -8.37 5.95 -4.01
CA LYS A 142 -8.50 5.89 -5.47
C LYS A 142 -7.95 4.60 -6.07
N GLN A 143 -6.81 4.10 -5.56
CA GLN A 143 -6.25 2.84 -6.05
C GLN A 143 -7.15 1.64 -5.74
N VAL A 144 -7.74 1.58 -4.55
CA VAL A 144 -8.59 0.45 -4.12
C VAL A 144 -10.07 0.59 -4.49
N THR A 145 -10.49 1.74 -5.04
CA THR A 145 -11.87 1.95 -5.53
C THR A 145 -11.95 2.02 -7.04
N ASP A 146 -11.07 2.80 -7.68
CA ASP A 146 -11.20 3.15 -9.09
C ASP A 146 -10.30 2.30 -9.98
N VAL A 147 -9.12 1.91 -9.48
CA VAL A 147 -8.12 1.13 -10.25
C VAL A 147 -8.38 -0.37 -10.08
N LEU A 148 -8.45 -0.84 -8.84
CA LEU A 148 -8.86 -2.20 -8.50
C LEU A 148 -9.93 -2.13 -7.41
N PRO A 149 -11.23 -2.32 -7.73
CA PRO A 149 -12.31 -2.27 -6.75
C PRO A 149 -12.20 -3.39 -5.72
N VAL A 150 -11.51 -3.12 -4.60
CA VAL A 150 -11.38 -4.05 -3.49
C VAL A 150 -12.71 -4.08 -2.72
N PRO A 151 -13.25 -5.27 -2.40
CA PRO A 151 -14.51 -5.36 -1.68
C PRO A 151 -14.42 -4.76 -0.27
N HIS A 152 -15.58 -4.50 0.33
CA HIS A 152 -15.66 -4.02 1.70
C HIS A 152 -15.10 -5.04 2.70
N GLY A 153 -14.43 -4.54 3.73
CA GLY A 153 -13.84 -5.37 4.77
C GLY A 153 -12.67 -4.73 5.50
N ASP A 154 -12.11 -5.48 6.44
CA ASP A 154 -10.89 -5.14 7.14
C ASP A 154 -9.71 -5.87 6.49
N TYR A 155 -8.64 -5.16 6.19
CA TYR A 155 -7.50 -5.64 5.42
C TYR A 155 -6.18 -5.39 6.13
N LEU A 156 -5.19 -6.21 5.79
CA LEU A 156 -3.79 -6.05 6.14
C LEU A 156 -2.97 -6.13 4.84
N PHE A 157 -2.18 -5.10 4.57
CA PHE A 157 -1.07 -5.16 3.64
C PHE A 157 0.21 -5.45 4.43
N HIS A 158 0.80 -6.61 4.19
CA HIS A 158 2.02 -7.10 4.82
C HIS A 158 3.17 -7.02 3.82
N SER A 159 4.31 -6.47 4.23
CA SER A 159 5.52 -6.50 3.43
C SER A 159 6.75 -6.88 4.25
N ASN A 160 7.54 -7.81 3.73
CA ASN A 160 8.83 -8.20 4.26
C ASN A 160 9.93 -7.76 3.30
N TRP A 161 10.95 -7.10 3.84
CA TRP A 161 12.06 -6.55 3.10
C TRP A 161 13.34 -7.28 3.49
N TYR A 162 13.98 -7.87 2.49
CA TYR A 162 15.18 -8.65 2.63
C TYR A 162 16.33 -7.97 1.90
N VAL A 163 17.48 -7.85 2.57
CA VAL A 163 18.71 -7.38 1.96
C VAL A 163 19.74 -8.48 2.04
N SER A 164 20.28 -8.88 0.88
CA SER A 164 21.17 -10.05 0.77
C SER A 164 20.58 -11.28 1.45
N ASP A 165 19.29 -11.53 1.19
CA ASP A 165 18.49 -12.64 1.74
C ASP A 165 18.27 -12.65 3.27
N ILE A 166 18.75 -11.64 3.99
CA ILE A 166 18.49 -11.45 5.41
C ILE A 166 17.28 -10.52 5.56
N LYS A 167 16.28 -10.96 6.33
CA LYS A 167 15.09 -10.15 6.63
C LYS A 167 15.49 -8.95 7.50
N ARG A 168 15.32 -7.73 6.98
CA ARG A 168 15.71 -6.48 7.68
C ARG A 168 14.54 -5.74 8.28
N LEU A 169 13.40 -5.73 7.58
CA LEU A 169 12.23 -4.93 7.95
C LEU A 169 10.92 -5.67 7.61
N THR A 170 9.93 -5.56 8.49
CA THR A 170 8.52 -5.86 8.19
C THR A 170 7.70 -4.59 8.34
N VAL A 171 6.80 -4.34 7.40
CA VAL A 171 5.80 -3.26 7.48
C VAL A 171 4.41 -3.86 7.29
N ASP A 172 3.55 -3.63 8.28
CA ASP A 172 2.14 -3.99 8.29
C ASP A 172 1.27 -2.73 8.26
N VAL A 173 0.43 -2.59 7.25
CA VAL A 173 -0.56 -1.52 7.13
C VAL A 173 -1.95 -2.12 7.24
N TYR A 174 -2.72 -1.66 8.23
CA TYR A 174 -4.08 -2.10 8.48
C TYR A 174 -5.05 -1.04 7.99
N ALA A 175 -6.07 -1.46 7.25
CA ALA A 175 -7.08 -0.56 6.71
C ALA A 175 -8.46 -1.20 6.69
N LYS A 176 -9.48 -0.37 6.68
CA LYS A 176 -10.88 -0.76 6.49
C LYS A 176 -11.43 -0.11 5.24
N ILE A 177 -12.18 -0.87 4.47
CA ILE A 177 -12.82 -0.45 3.22
C ILE A 177 -14.34 -0.57 3.45
N PHE A 178 -15.05 0.56 3.44
CA PHE A 178 -16.50 0.68 3.69
C PHE A 178 -17.30 0.78 2.42
#